data_AF-A0AAD9DBP9-F1
#
_entry.id   AF-A0AAD9DBP9-F1
#
_cell.length_a   1.000
_cell.length_b   1.000
_cell.length_c   1.000
_cell.angle_alpha   90.00
_cell.angle_beta   90.00
_cell.angle_gamma   90.00
#
_symmetry.space_group_name_H-M   'P 1'
#
loop_
_entity.id
_entity.type
_entity.pdbx_description
1 polymer ?
#
loop_
_entity_poly.entity_id
_entity_poly.type
_entity_poly.pdbx_seq_one_letter_code
_entity_poly.pdbx_strand_id
1 'polypeptide(L)'
;MLLNGENVISMRSMFEGASSFVGDISSWNTAAVDMSSMFRGASSFAQEDLSRWDTSAVTTMRGMFYGASSFDGDISAWNTAAVFDLNQMFKGATSFNQDLCAWEDDFPYSSATDIFEDSGCTIESDPSSVHQGPFCASYCNVVSTTDCFAARDELKAAVYKYVYLQEYWGIADSSKYGWPIGSWCVNDVTDMSGLFRGRDTFNEDISGWNVGQVTDMNSIKVQPGFVKMEYFGCYNYAENVLRSIVF
;
A
#
# COMPACT_ATOMS: atom_id res chain seq x y z
N MET A 1 4.76 34.59 -6.87
CA MET A 1 4.56 34.83 -5.43
C MET A 1 5.42 33.82 -4.71
N LEU A 2 6.53 34.24 -4.09
CA LEU A 2 7.37 33.34 -3.30
C LEU A 2 6.75 33.25 -1.91
N LEU A 3 6.29 32.07 -1.50
CA LEU A 3 5.83 31.79 -0.13
C LEU A 3 7.02 31.64 0.83
N ASN A 4 7.96 32.58 0.77
CA ASN A 4 9.16 32.59 1.61
C ASN A 4 8.95 33.57 2.75
N GLY A 5 8.33 33.13 3.86
CA GLY A 5 8.44 33.86 5.14
C GLY A 5 7.24 33.88 6.08
N GLU A 6 6.06 33.40 5.69
CA GLU A 6 4.90 33.33 6.59
C GLU A 6 4.48 31.89 6.86
N ASN A 7 3.95 31.64 8.07
CA ASN A 7 3.33 30.36 8.44
C ASN A 7 2.09 30.12 7.56
N VAL A 8 2.30 29.59 6.35
CA VAL A 8 1.22 29.15 5.48
C VAL A 8 0.56 27.96 6.15
N ILE A 9 -0.62 28.16 6.73
CA ILE A 9 -1.37 27.08 7.36
C ILE A 9 -2.26 26.32 6.36
N SER A 10 -2.47 26.84 5.15
CA SER A 10 -3.31 26.20 4.13
C SER A 10 -2.92 26.64 2.72
N MET A 11 -2.85 25.67 1.80
CA MET A 11 -2.74 25.85 0.33
C MET A 11 -4.00 25.37 -0.39
N ARG A 12 -5.10 25.19 0.35
CA ARG A 12 -6.35 24.64 -0.16
C ARG A 12 -6.85 25.40 -1.39
N SER A 13 -7.19 24.65 -2.44
CA SER A 13 -7.78 25.15 -3.69
C SER A 13 -6.98 26.27 -4.40
N MET A 14 -5.69 26.44 -4.10
CA MET A 14 -4.91 27.59 -4.59
C MET A 14 -4.88 27.73 -6.12
N PHE A 15 -4.88 26.61 -6.84
CA PHE A 15 -4.91 26.53 -8.30
C PHE A 15 -6.11 25.71 -8.81
N GLU A 16 -7.19 25.61 -8.02
CA GLU A 16 -8.39 24.91 -8.45
C GLU A 16 -8.99 25.56 -9.71
N GLY A 17 -9.18 24.75 -10.76
CA GLY A 17 -9.69 25.17 -12.06
C GLY A 17 -8.71 25.99 -12.91
N ALA A 18 -7.45 26.15 -12.47
CA ALA A 18 -6.42 26.88 -13.21
C ALA A 18 -5.89 26.04 -14.39
N SER A 19 -6.73 25.76 -15.37
CA SER A 19 -6.49 24.82 -16.47
C SER A 19 -5.26 25.14 -17.33
N SER A 20 -4.78 26.39 -17.32
CA SER A 20 -3.60 26.86 -18.08
C SER A 20 -2.35 27.06 -17.21
N PHE A 21 -2.37 26.68 -15.93
CA PHE A 21 -1.24 26.87 -15.03
C PHE A 21 -0.09 25.89 -15.36
N VAL A 22 1.10 26.45 -15.57
CA VAL A 22 2.36 25.73 -15.89
C VAL A 22 3.56 26.29 -15.13
N GLY A 23 3.31 26.99 -14.02
CA GLY A 23 4.36 27.68 -13.27
C GLY A 23 5.22 26.72 -12.46
N ASP A 24 6.53 26.97 -12.41
CA ASP A 24 7.45 26.22 -11.57
C ASP A 24 7.25 26.56 -10.08
N ILE A 25 7.00 25.51 -9.30
CA ILE A 25 6.73 25.56 -7.86
C ILE A 25 7.61 24.60 -7.07
N SER A 26 8.63 24.01 -7.70
CA SER A 26 9.55 23.04 -7.09
C SER A 26 10.28 23.56 -5.84
N SER A 27 10.40 24.89 -5.70
CA SER A 27 11.11 25.57 -4.61
C SER A 27 10.22 26.12 -3.50
N TRP A 28 8.92 25.84 -3.54
CA TRP A 28 7.98 26.39 -2.55
C TRP A 28 8.16 25.74 -1.18
N ASN A 29 7.97 26.53 -0.12
CA ASN A 29 7.81 25.98 1.23
C ASN A 29 6.40 25.42 1.37
N THR A 30 6.30 24.10 1.56
CA THR A 30 5.05 23.34 1.52
C THR A 30 4.64 22.75 2.87
N ALA A 31 5.23 23.21 3.98
CA ALA A 31 4.89 22.77 5.33
C ALA A 31 3.50 23.26 5.83
N ALA A 32 2.51 23.34 4.92
CA ALA A 32 1.13 23.72 5.21
C ALA A 32 0.31 22.51 5.67
N VAL A 33 -0.68 22.72 6.54
CA VAL A 33 -1.46 21.59 7.11
C VAL A 33 -2.63 21.13 6.23
N ASP A 34 -3.04 21.91 5.23
CA ASP A 34 -4.14 21.58 4.29
C ASP A 34 -3.75 21.87 2.84
N MET A 35 -3.68 20.83 2.01
CA MET A 35 -3.41 20.89 0.56
C MET A 35 -4.60 20.42 -0.29
N SER A 36 -5.80 20.36 0.30
CA SER A 36 -7.00 19.87 -0.38
C SER A 36 -7.27 20.63 -1.67
N SER A 37 -7.56 19.91 -2.75
CA SER A 37 -7.93 20.47 -4.07
C SER A 37 -6.93 21.47 -4.67
N MET A 38 -5.67 21.52 -4.19
CA MET A 38 -4.72 22.58 -4.58
C MET A 38 -4.59 22.73 -6.11
N PHE A 39 -4.58 21.62 -6.86
CA PHE A 39 -4.48 21.57 -8.33
C PHE A 39 -5.69 20.93 -9.00
N ARG A 40 -6.85 20.89 -8.31
CA ARG A 40 -8.06 20.26 -8.85
C ARG A 40 -8.46 20.91 -10.18
N GLY A 41 -8.49 20.16 -11.27
CA GLY A 41 -8.83 20.64 -12.61
C GLY A 41 -7.76 21.53 -13.27
N ALA A 42 -6.54 21.57 -12.73
CA ALA A 42 -5.40 22.25 -13.36
C ALA A 42 -4.85 21.39 -14.51
N SER A 43 -5.63 21.25 -15.58
CA SER A 43 -5.41 20.25 -16.63
C SER A 43 -4.08 20.34 -17.36
N SER A 44 -3.45 21.51 -17.44
CA SER A 44 -2.12 21.69 -18.07
C SER A 44 -0.95 21.62 -17.08
N PHE A 45 -1.20 21.42 -15.78
CA PHE A 45 -0.13 21.35 -14.79
C PHE A 45 0.66 20.06 -14.97
N ALA A 46 1.95 20.19 -15.30
CA ALA A 46 2.84 19.08 -15.67
C ALA A 46 4.26 19.25 -15.07
N GLN A 47 4.34 19.74 -13.83
CA GLN A 47 5.61 19.87 -13.11
C GLN A 47 6.26 18.49 -12.96
N GLU A 48 7.51 18.34 -13.39
CA GLU A 48 8.19 17.03 -13.44
C GLU A 48 8.70 16.55 -12.06
N ASP A 49 9.12 17.45 -11.18
CA ASP A 49 9.73 17.12 -9.87
C ASP A 49 9.11 17.96 -8.76
N LEU A 50 8.47 17.28 -7.81
CA LEU A 50 7.95 17.81 -6.54
C LEU A 50 8.54 17.07 -5.33
N SER A 51 9.58 16.25 -5.52
CA SER A 51 10.20 15.42 -4.48
C SER A 51 10.80 16.23 -3.31
N ARG A 52 11.07 17.53 -3.54
CA ARG A 52 11.64 18.45 -2.54
C ARG A 52 10.60 19.06 -1.59
N TRP A 53 9.31 18.83 -1.83
CA TRP A 53 8.27 19.34 -0.96
C TRP A 53 8.29 18.60 0.38
N ASP A 54 8.29 19.36 1.47
CA ASP A 54 8.09 18.80 2.80
C ASP A 54 6.59 18.63 3.04
N THR A 55 6.15 17.38 3.10
CA THR A 55 4.75 17.00 3.36
C THR A 55 4.54 16.40 4.74
N SER A 56 5.58 16.36 5.59
CA SER A 56 5.54 15.65 6.88
C SER A 56 4.52 16.18 7.88
N ALA A 57 4.07 17.43 7.71
CA ALA A 57 3.05 18.08 8.52
C ALA A 57 1.68 18.22 7.83
N VAL A 58 1.54 17.76 6.58
CA VAL A 58 0.30 17.86 5.82
C VAL A 58 -0.72 16.87 6.37
N THR A 59 -1.93 17.35 6.65
CA THR A 59 -2.99 16.52 7.26
C THR A 59 -4.06 16.08 6.28
N THR A 60 -4.22 16.79 5.15
CA THR A 60 -5.18 16.43 4.10
C THR A 60 -4.66 16.80 2.72
N MET A 61 -4.83 15.88 1.76
CA MET A 61 -4.52 16.06 0.34
C MET A 61 -5.72 15.67 -0.55
N ARG A 62 -6.93 15.74 0.02
CA ARG A 62 -8.16 15.36 -0.67
C ARG A 62 -8.28 16.03 -2.03
N GLY A 63 -8.44 15.24 -3.08
CA GLY A 63 -8.64 15.74 -4.44
C GLY A 63 -7.55 16.67 -4.96
N MET A 64 -6.34 16.66 -4.39
CA MET A 64 -5.29 17.63 -4.69
C MET A 64 -4.98 17.72 -6.19
N PHE A 65 -4.97 16.57 -6.89
CA PHE A 65 -4.73 16.46 -8.34
C PHE A 65 -5.97 15.93 -9.10
N TYR A 66 -7.17 16.03 -8.52
CA TYR A 66 -8.41 15.59 -9.19
C TYR A 66 -8.54 16.27 -10.55
N GLY A 67 -8.60 15.50 -11.64
CA GLY A 67 -8.71 16.01 -13.00
C GLY A 67 -7.52 16.85 -13.48
N ALA A 68 -6.36 16.79 -12.82
CA ALA A 68 -5.11 17.36 -13.31
C ALA A 68 -4.52 16.44 -14.39
N SER A 69 -5.16 16.39 -15.55
CA SER A 69 -4.95 15.37 -16.59
C SER A 69 -3.51 15.21 -17.08
N SER A 70 -2.69 16.27 -17.04
CA SER A 70 -1.29 16.26 -17.49
C SER A 70 -0.27 16.04 -16.37
N PHE A 71 -0.71 15.90 -15.12
CA PHE A 71 0.21 15.73 -14.00
C PHE A 71 0.76 14.31 -13.95
N ASP A 72 2.08 14.18 -13.90
CA ASP A 72 2.84 12.93 -13.73
C ASP A 72 4.18 13.22 -12.99
N GLY A 73 4.18 14.22 -12.12
CA GLY A 73 5.40 14.67 -11.43
C GLY A 73 5.84 13.72 -10.33
N ASP A 74 7.16 13.62 -10.12
CA ASP A 74 7.72 12.80 -9.05
C ASP A 74 7.32 13.33 -7.67
N ILE A 75 6.60 12.48 -6.94
CA ILE A 75 6.14 12.67 -5.55
C ILE A 75 6.51 11.48 -4.66
N SER A 76 7.38 10.58 -5.15
CA SER A 76 7.75 9.34 -4.47
C SER A 76 8.34 9.58 -3.08
N ALA A 77 9.00 10.73 -2.86
CA ALA A 77 9.64 11.10 -1.61
C ALA A 77 8.71 11.74 -0.55
N TRP A 78 7.42 11.94 -0.86
CA TRP A 78 6.48 12.55 0.09
C TRP A 78 6.22 11.64 1.29
N ASN A 79 6.19 12.26 2.48
CA ASN A 79 5.73 11.62 3.70
C ASN A 79 4.22 11.81 3.85
N THR A 80 3.46 10.73 4.00
CA THR A 80 2.00 10.73 4.14
C THR A 80 1.50 10.33 5.52
N ALA A 81 2.40 10.16 6.50
CA ALA A 81 2.09 9.59 7.82
C ALA A 81 1.07 10.41 8.63
N ALA A 82 1.07 11.73 8.42
CA ALA A 82 0.15 12.66 9.08
C ALA A 82 -1.17 12.86 8.33
N VAL A 83 -1.29 12.34 7.11
CA VAL A 83 -2.45 12.53 6.25
C VAL A 83 -3.57 11.59 6.68
N PHE A 84 -4.78 12.13 6.83
CA PHE A 84 -5.96 11.33 7.17
C PHE A 84 -7.08 11.40 6.12
N ASP A 85 -6.85 12.11 5.00
CA ASP A 85 -7.81 12.21 3.87
C ASP A 85 -7.04 12.35 2.55
N LEU A 86 -7.00 11.25 1.79
CA LEU A 86 -6.46 11.12 0.42
C LEU A 86 -7.56 10.89 -0.62
N ASN A 87 -8.84 11.06 -0.25
CA ASN A 87 -9.94 10.72 -1.14
C ASN A 87 -9.80 11.43 -2.48
N GLN A 88 -9.91 10.67 -3.57
CA GLN A 88 -9.89 11.15 -4.95
C GLN A 88 -8.64 11.95 -5.33
N MET A 89 -7.51 11.78 -4.64
CA MET A 89 -6.30 12.59 -4.83
C MET A 89 -5.86 12.68 -6.30
N PHE A 90 -5.87 11.55 -7.03
CA PHE A 90 -5.47 11.47 -8.44
C PHE A 90 -6.62 11.08 -9.37
N LYS A 91 -7.88 11.14 -8.91
CA LYS A 91 -9.04 10.76 -9.72
C LYS A 91 -9.09 11.59 -11.02
N GLY A 92 -9.10 10.92 -12.17
CA GLY A 92 -9.09 11.58 -13.48
C GLY A 92 -7.76 12.27 -13.85
N ALA A 93 -6.66 12.04 -13.11
CA ALA A 93 -5.32 12.47 -13.49
C ALA A 93 -4.75 11.47 -14.51
N THR A 94 -5.23 11.56 -15.76
CA THR A 94 -5.05 10.54 -16.79
C THR A 94 -3.60 10.24 -17.20
N SER A 95 -2.66 11.14 -16.92
CA SER A 95 -1.23 10.92 -17.20
C SER A 95 -0.46 10.35 -16.00
N PHE A 96 -1.04 10.37 -14.80
CA PHE A 96 -0.35 10.03 -13.57
C PHE A 96 -0.06 8.53 -13.50
N ASN A 97 1.21 8.14 -13.53
CA ASN A 97 1.66 6.75 -13.49
C ASN A 97 2.97 6.58 -12.69
N GLN A 98 3.08 7.23 -11.53
CA GLN A 98 4.30 7.24 -10.71
C GLN A 98 4.45 6.02 -9.79
N ASP A 99 5.69 5.64 -9.50
CA ASP A 99 5.98 4.65 -8.46
C ASP A 99 5.83 5.30 -7.07
N LEU A 100 4.87 4.80 -6.28
CA LEU A 100 4.57 5.30 -4.93
C LEU A 100 4.95 4.32 -3.83
N CYS A 101 5.76 3.31 -4.11
CA CYS A 101 6.04 2.25 -3.14
C CYS A 101 6.68 2.74 -1.84
N ALA A 102 7.41 3.86 -1.89
CA ALA A 102 7.96 4.48 -0.70
C ALA A 102 6.88 5.01 0.29
N TRP A 103 5.62 5.11 -0.14
CA TRP A 103 4.53 5.56 0.71
C TRP A 103 3.95 4.45 1.58
N GLU A 104 4.29 3.18 1.32
CA GLU A 104 3.62 2.01 1.91
C GLU A 104 3.51 2.06 3.44
N ASP A 105 4.61 2.37 4.11
CA ASP A 105 4.72 2.44 5.56
C ASP A 105 3.78 3.47 6.20
N ASP A 106 3.52 4.56 5.48
CA ASP A 106 2.85 5.76 5.97
C ASP A 106 1.47 5.97 5.31
N PHE A 107 1.04 5.07 4.44
CA PHE A 107 -0.13 5.26 3.60
C PHE A 107 -1.44 5.18 4.41
N PRO A 108 -2.35 6.18 4.32
CA PRO A 108 -3.56 6.21 5.13
C PRO A 108 -4.73 5.45 4.47
N TYR A 109 -4.61 4.12 4.46
CA TYR A 109 -5.52 3.17 3.77
C TYR A 109 -7.02 3.43 3.99
N SER A 110 -7.44 3.75 5.22
CA SER A 110 -8.85 3.97 5.55
C SER A 110 -9.45 5.26 4.97
N SER A 111 -8.63 6.10 4.33
CA SER A 111 -8.99 7.45 3.88
C SER A 111 -8.67 7.73 2.41
N ALA A 112 -8.41 6.67 1.64
CA ALA A 112 -7.98 6.75 0.25
C ALA A 112 -9.01 6.09 -0.68
N THR A 113 -10.24 6.61 -0.70
CA THR A 113 -11.29 6.15 -1.63
C THR A 113 -11.19 6.84 -2.98
N ASP A 114 -11.50 6.12 -4.05
CA ASP A 114 -11.43 6.52 -5.45
C ASP A 114 -10.09 7.19 -5.83
N ILE A 115 -8.99 6.83 -5.19
CA ILE A 115 -7.75 7.63 -5.26
C ILE A 115 -7.14 7.63 -6.67
N PHE A 116 -7.23 6.50 -7.38
CA PHE A 116 -6.67 6.27 -8.72
C PHE A 116 -7.73 6.03 -9.81
N GLU A 117 -9.02 6.18 -9.49
CA GLU A 117 -10.10 6.01 -10.48
C GLU A 117 -9.89 6.96 -11.67
N ASP A 118 -9.93 6.42 -12.90
CA ASP A 118 -9.69 7.16 -14.14
C ASP A 118 -8.30 7.84 -14.24
N SER A 119 -7.32 7.39 -13.45
CA SER A 119 -5.93 7.88 -13.53
C SER A 119 -5.11 7.12 -14.58
N GLY A 120 -3.83 7.50 -14.76
CA GLY A 120 -2.90 6.75 -15.62
C GLY A 120 -2.34 5.46 -14.99
N CYS A 121 -2.72 5.14 -13.76
CA CYS A 121 -2.19 4.00 -13.02
C CYS A 121 -2.59 2.67 -13.65
N THR A 122 -1.66 1.72 -13.64
CA THR A 122 -1.93 0.37 -14.17
C THR A 122 -2.96 -0.40 -13.36
N ILE A 123 -3.11 -0.06 -12.07
CA ILE A 123 -4.09 -0.62 -11.14
C ILE A 123 -4.83 0.55 -10.50
N GLU A 124 -6.09 0.73 -10.89
CA GLU A 124 -6.94 1.82 -10.39
C GLU A 124 -7.74 1.44 -9.13
N SER A 125 -7.67 0.19 -8.67
CA SER A 125 -8.47 -0.30 -7.55
C SER A 125 -8.05 0.34 -6.24
N ASP A 126 -9.00 0.84 -5.46
CA ASP A 126 -8.69 1.52 -4.20
C ASP A 126 -7.90 0.65 -3.20
N PRO A 127 -6.94 1.24 -2.47
CA PRO A 127 -6.24 0.60 -1.36
C PRO A 127 -7.21 0.02 -0.33
N SER A 128 -8.33 0.71 -0.08
CA SER A 128 -9.35 0.31 0.87
C SER A 128 -10.26 -0.84 0.39
N SER A 129 -10.28 -1.14 -0.92
CA SER A 129 -11.21 -2.11 -1.51
C SER A 129 -10.66 -3.55 -1.58
N VAL A 130 -9.33 -3.70 -1.51
CA VAL A 130 -8.66 -5.01 -1.58
C VAL A 130 -7.58 -5.24 -0.52
N HIS A 131 -7.18 -4.21 0.27
CA HIS A 131 -5.94 -4.25 1.08
C HIS A 131 -4.69 -4.69 0.29
N GLN A 132 -4.80 -4.74 -1.03
CA GLN A 132 -3.72 -4.79 -2.00
C GLN A 132 -3.52 -3.33 -2.34
N GLY A 133 -2.53 -2.68 -1.72
CA GLY A 133 -2.27 -1.27 -1.99
C GLY A 133 -2.03 -1.07 -3.49
N PRO A 134 -2.77 -0.21 -4.19
CA PRO A 134 -2.25 0.40 -5.39
C PRO A 134 -1.21 1.43 -4.94
N PHE A 135 0.06 1.09 -5.08
CA PHE A 135 1.04 2.12 -5.38
C PHE A 135 1.10 2.05 -6.88
N CYS A 136 0.62 3.07 -7.57
CA CYS A 136 0.36 3.17 -9.02
C CYS A 136 1.31 2.40 -10.00
N ALA A 137 2.50 2.01 -9.54
CA ALA A 137 3.26 0.84 -9.99
C ALA A 137 2.45 -0.49 -10.03
N SER A 138 2.93 -1.46 -10.82
CA SER A 138 2.28 -2.77 -10.94
C SER A 138 2.51 -3.68 -9.74
N TYR A 139 3.67 -3.55 -9.08
CA TYR A 139 4.03 -4.24 -7.84
C TYR A 139 5.07 -3.42 -7.08
N CYS A 140 4.86 -3.19 -5.79
CA CYS A 140 5.96 -2.74 -4.95
C CYS A 140 6.96 -3.87 -4.79
N ASN A 141 8.14 -3.64 -5.35
CA ASN A 141 9.31 -4.39 -4.97
C ASN A 141 9.67 -3.94 -3.55
N VAL A 142 8.96 -4.47 -2.54
CA VAL A 142 9.55 -4.62 -1.22
C VAL A 142 10.91 -5.26 -1.48
N VAL A 143 11.97 -4.57 -1.02
CA VAL A 143 13.34 -5.03 -1.18
C VAL A 143 13.33 -6.52 -0.91
N SER A 144 13.68 -7.33 -1.91
CA SER A 144 13.98 -8.73 -1.72
C SER A 144 15.23 -8.78 -0.86
N THR A 145 15.05 -8.58 0.45
CA THR A 145 15.96 -9.18 1.39
C THR A 145 15.74 -10.66 1.17
N THR A 146 16.79 -11.31 0.76
CA THR A 146 16.99 -12.76 0.81
C THR A 146 16.94 -13.28 2.26
N ASP A 147 16.19 -12.62 3.15
CA ASP A 147 16.02 -12.89 4.55
C ASP A 147 14.73 -13.67 4.72
N CYS A 148 14.81 -14.96 4.42
CA CYS A 148 13.75 -15.88 4.80
C CYS A 148 13.62 -15.91 6.33
N PHE A 149 12.42 -16.18 6.82
CA PHE A 149 12.20 -16.40 8.25
C PHE A 149 13.10 -17.54 8.72
N ALA A 150 13.96 -17.26 9.70
CA ALA A 150 14.94 -18.24 10.17
C ALA A 150 14.35 -19.24 11.16
N ALA A 151 13.23 -18.87 11.81
CA ALA A 151 12.59 -19.70 12.82
C ALA A 151 11.09 -19.36 12.97
N ARG A 152 10.36 -20.32 13.55
CA ARG A 152 8.95 -20.19 13.89
C ARG A 152 8.61 -18.92 14.64
N ASP A 153 9.37 -18.58 15.66
CA ASP A 153 9.03 -17.48 16.57
C ASP A 153 9.09 -16.12 15.86
N GLU A 154 10.01 -15.98 14.91
CA GLU A 154 10.12 -14.80 14.03
C GLU A 154 8.90 -14.70 13.11
N LEU A 155 8.55 -15.80 12.44
CA LEU A 155 7.35 -15.88 11.59
C LEU A 155 6.07 -15.62 12.39
N LYS A 156 5.96 -16.19 13.58
CA LYS A 156 4.81 -16.02 14.47
C LYS A 156 4.66 -14.59 14.96
N ALA A 157 5.76 -13.91 15.29
CA ALA A 157 5.74 -12.51 15.69
C ALA A 157 5.28 -11.63 14.52
N ALA A 158 5.75 -11.90 13.30
CA ALA A 158 5.32 -11.20 12.10
C ALA A 158 3.82 -11.44 11.82
N VAL A 159 3.34 -12.68 11.84
CA VAL A 159 1.90 -13.01 11.72
C VAL A 159 1.08 -12.30 12.80
N TYR A 160 1.56 -12.30 14.05
CA TYR A 160 0.87 -11.63 15.14
C TYR A 160 0.71 -10.13 14.86
N LYS A 161 1.79 -9.48 14.40
CA LYS A 161 1.83 -8.04 14.10
C LYS A 161 0.94 -7.71 12.90
N TYR A 162 1.03 -8.49 11.84
CA TYR A 162 0.18 -8.42 10.65
C TYR A 162 -1.31 -8.42 11.01
N VAL A 163 -1.76 -9.44 11.77
CA VAL A 163 -3.17 -9.58 12.15
C VAL A 163 -3.61 -8.48 13.14
N TYR A 164 -2.76 -8.14 14.10
CA TYR A 164 -3.08 -7.12 15.11
C TYR A 164 -3.25 -5.73 14.50
N LEU A 165 -2.44 -5.37 13.50
CA LEU A 165 -2.48 -4.05 12.87
C LEU A 165 -3.62 -3.89 11.87
N GLN A 166 -4.01 -4.98 11.19
CA GLN A 166 -5.27 -5.05 10.45
C GLN A 166 -6.49 -4.82 11.36
N GLU A 167 -6.54 -5.47 12.52
CA GLU A 167 -7.72 -5.44 13.41
C GLU A 167 -7.89 -4.13 14.18
N TYR A 168 -6.81 -3.38 14.45
CA TYR A 168 -6.87 -2.19 15.31
C TYR A 168 -6.58 -0.86 14.62
N TRP A 169 -5.81 -0.87 13.52
CA TRP A 169 -5.34 0.37 12.89
C TRP A 169 -5.63 0.44 11.40
N GLY A 170 -5.94 -0.67 10.73
CA GLY A 170 -6.12 -0.70 9.27
C GLY A 170 -4.84 -0.33 8.51
N ILE A 171 -3.67 -0.58 9.11
CA ILE A 171 -2.35 -0.22 8.58
C ILE A 171 -1.59 -1.50 8.20
N ALA A 172 -1.01 -1.50 7.02
CA ALA A 172 0.01 -2.44 6.60
C ALA A 172 1.36 -2.04 7.23
N ASP A 173 1.81 -2.73 8.28
CA ASP A 173 3.15 -2.50 8.82
C ASP A 173 4.22 -3.11 7.91
N SER A 174 5.17 -2.26 7.52
CA SER A 174 6.32 -2.55 6.69
C SER A 174 7.48 -3.24 7.43
N SER A 175 7.28 -3.73 8.66
CA SER A 175 8.38 -4.36 9.38
C SER A 175 8.94 -5.54 8.59
N LYS A 176 10.25 -5.51 8.31
CA LYS A 176 11.20 -6.52 7.77
C LYS A 176 10.72 -7.44 6.62
N TYR A 177 9.49 -7.91 6.63
CA TYR A 177 8.84 -8.88 5.75
C TYR A 177 7.70 -8.29 4.92
N GLY A 178 7.15 -7.13 5.30
CA GLY A 178 6.24 -6.33 4.48
C GLY A 178 4.87 -6.96 4.19
N TRP A 179 4.17 -6.43 3.18
CA TRP A 179 2.89 -6.91 2.67
C TRP A 179 3.00 -7.32 1.20
N PRO A 180 2.11 -8.18 0.65
CA PRO A 180 1.13 -9.02 1.36
C PRO A 180 1.79 -10.21 2.08
N ILE A 181 1.12 -10.83 3.06
CA ILE A 181 1.69 -12.00 3.77
C ILE A 181 2.10 -13.15 2.83
N GLY A 182 1.41 -13.31 1.68
CA GLY A 182 1.75 -14.34 0.68
C GLY A 182 3.11 -14.16 0.00
N SER A 183 3.74 -12.98 0.07
CA SER A 183 5.08 -12.73 -0.49
C SER A 183 6.22 -13.14 0.45
N TRP A 184 5.91 -13.50 1.69
CA TRP A 184 6.90 -13.81 2.71
C TRP A 184 7.73 -15.05 2.37
N CYS A 185 9.06 -14.94 2.47
CA CYS A 185 9.93 -16.10 2.32
C CYS A 185 9.95 -16.96 3.60
N VAL A 186 9.29 -18.12 3.55
CA VAL A 186 9.23 -19.08 4.67
C VAL A 186 10.06 -20.36 4.44
N ASN A 187 10.94 -20.35 3.44
CA ASN A 187 11.67 -21.54 2.97
C ASN A 187 12.47 -22.26 4.07
N ASP A 188 13.00 -21.49 5.04
CA ASP A 188 13.88 -22.00 6.09
C ASP A 188 13.12 -22.36 7.38
N VAL A 189 11.80 -22.16 7.42
CA VAL A 189 10.97 -22.45 8.59
C VAL A 189 10.58 -23.93 8.60
N THR A 190 11.02 -24.67 9.62
CA THR A 190 10.68 -26.09 9.78
C THR A 190 9.54 -26.35 10.75
N ASP A 191 9.15 -25.36 11.57
CA ASP A 191 8.06 -25.44 12.54
C ASP A 191 7.11 -24.26 12.33
N MET A 192 5.86 -24.55 11.99
CA MET A 192 4.78 -23.59 11.80
C MET A 192 3.65 -23.80 12.81
N SER A 193 3.91 -24.53 13.88
CA SER A 193 2.88 -24.91 14.84
C SER A 193 2.21 -23.68 15.47
N GLY A 194 0.89 -23.60 15.43
CA GLY A 194 0.14 -22.54 16.10
C GLY A 194 0.48 -21.11 15.67
N LEU A 195 0.97 -20.90 14.44
CA LEU A 195 1.15 -19.56 13.84
C LEU A 195 -0.14 -18.72 13.92
N PHE A 196 -1.28 -19.36 13.63
CA PHE A 196 -2.59 -18.71 13.59
C PHE A 196 -3.48 -19.03 14.80
N ARG A 197 -2.90 -19.51 15.91
CA ARG A 197 -3.69 -19.89 17.09
C ARG A 197 -4.42 -18.67 17.68
N GLY A 198 -5.76 -18.71 17.70
CA GLY A 198 -6.59 -17.62 18.21
C GLY A 198 -6.77 -16.45 17.24
N ARG A 199 -6.46 -16.64 15.94
CA ARG A 199 -6.71 -15.68 14.86
C ARG A 199 -7.92 -16.13 14.04
N ASP A 200 -9.10 -16.08 14.64
CA ASP A 200 -10.32 -16.69 14.08
C ASP A 200 -10.87 -15.94 12.83
N THR A 201 -10.32 -14.77 12.54
CA THR A 201 -10.70 -13.83 11.47
C THR A 201 -9.73 -13.81 10.28
N PHE A 202 -8.56 -14.47 10.40
CA PHE A 202 -7.51 -14.43 9.36
C PHE A 202 -7.91 -15.19 8.10
N ASN A 203 -7.88 -14.52 6.94
CA ASN A 203 -8.33 -15.06 5.64
C ASN A 203 -7.44 -14.68 4.44
N GLU A 204 -6.19 -14.30 4.69
CA GLU A 204 -5.28 -13.78 3.66
C GLU A 204 -4.75 -14.89 2.73
N ASP A 205 -4.34 -14.48 1.53
CA ASP A 205 -3.68 -15.39 0.58
C ASP A 205 -2.23 -15.68 1.00
N ILE A 206 -1.95 -16.95 1.26
CA ILE A 206 -0.62 -17.49 1.59
C ILE A 206 -0.14 -18.52 0.56
N SER A 207 -0.76 -18.58 -0.63
CA SER A 207 -0.44 -19.57 -1.66
C SER A 207 1.00 -19.46 -2.20
N GLY A 208 1.65 -18.31 -2.01
CA GLY A 208 3.07 -18.08 -2.35
C GLY A 208 4.07 -18.74 -1.39
N TRP A 209 3.63 -19.25 -0.24
CA TRP A 209 4.51 -19.85 0.75
C TRP A 209 5.05 -21.21 0.32
N ASN A 210 6.38 -21.32 0.25
CA ASN A 210 7.04 -22.62 0.06
C ASN A 210 7.27 -23.30 1.41
N VAL A 211 6.40 -24.26 1.72
CA VAL A 211 6.37 -25.03 2.97
C VAL A 211 7.15 -26.36 2.90
N GLY A 212 8.02 -26.54 1.91
CA GLY A 212 8.69 -27.82 1.64
C GLY A 212 9.60 -28.34 2.77
N GLN A 213 10.06 -27.46 3.67
CA GLN A 213 10.89 -27.81 4.84
C GLN A 213 10.09 -27.97 6.14
N VAL A 214 8.77 -27.74 6.12
CA VAL A 214 7.96 -27.74 7.34
C VAL A 214 7.72 -29.16 7.82
N THR A 215 8.10 -29.41 9.08
CA THR A 215 7.97 -30.71 9.75
C THR A 215 6.92 -30.72 10.86
N ASP A 216 6.55 -29.54 11.40
CA ASP A 216 5.49 -29.39 12.39
C ASP A 216 4.47 -28.32 11.96
N MET A 217 3.21 -28.73 11.81
CA MET A 217 2.06 -27.85 11.50
C MET A 217 0.97 -27.91 12.60
N ASN A 218 1.29 -28.45 13.77
CA ASN A 218 0.32 -28.67 14.84
C ASN A 218 -0.38 -27.37 15.25
N SER A 219 -1.70 -27.42 15.50
CA SER A 219 -2.50 -26.25 15.88
C SER A 219 -2.60 -25.12 14.83
N ILE A 220 -2.31 -25.38 13.56
CA ILE A 220 -2.85 -24.56 12.45
C ILE A 220 -4.32 -24.97 12.28
N LYS A 221 -5.22 -24.35 13.05
CA LYS A 221 -6.68 -24.50 12.83
C LYS A 221 -7.16 -23.33 11.99
N VAL A 222 -7.30 -23.54 10.68
CA VAL A 222 -8.13 -22.69 9.82
C VAL A 222 -9.49 -23.40 9.71
N GLN A 223 -10.61 -22.69 9.90
CA GLN A 223 -11.92 -23.34 9.91
C GLN A 223 -12.26 -23.99 8.54
N PRO A 224 -13.00 -25.13 8.52
CA PRO A 224 -13.37 -25.79 7.27
C PRO A 224 -14.29 -24.90 6.42
N GLY A 225 -13.88 -24.58 5.20
CA GLY A 225 -14.65 -23.77 4.23
C GLY A 225 -13.83 -22.74 3.44
N PHE A 226 -12.56 -22.52 3.80
CA PHE A 226 -11.81 -21.31 3.44
C PHE A 226 -10.50 -21.55 2.68
N VAL A 227 -10.50 -22.42 1.66
CA VAL A 227 -9.42 -22.43 0.66
C VAL A 227 -10.04 -22.55 -0.73
N LYS A 228 -10.07 -21.44 -1.48
CA LYS A 228 -10.33 -21.49 -2.91
C LYS A 228 -9.00 -21.76 -3.61
N MET A 229 -8.48 -22.98 -3.51
CA MET A 229 -7.42 -23.45 -4.40
C MET A 229 -8.10 -23.80 -5.73
N GLU A 230 -8.07 -22.88 -6.68
CA GLU A 230 -8.57 -23.17 -8.02
C GLU A 230 -7.61 -24.15 -8.73
N TYR A 231 -8.19 -25.32 -8.98
CA TYR A 231 -7.58 -26.48 -9.60
C TYR A 231 -7.38 -26.19 -11.11
N PHE A 232 -6.16 -25.93 -11.56
CA PHE A 232 -5.79 -26.10 -12.97
C PHE A 232 -4.79 -27.24 -13.07
N GLY A 233 -5.31 -28.40 -13.46
CA GLY A 233 -4.52 -29.62 -13.60
C GLY A 233 -3.54 -29.54 -14.77
N CYS A 234 -2.34 -30.08 -14.57
CA CYS A 234 -1.80 -31.16 -15.40
C CYS A 234 -0.61 -31.86 -14.71
N TYR A 235 -0.89 -33.07 -14.22
CA TYR A 235 -0.01 -34.24 -14.06
C TYR A 235 1.27 -34.19 -13.18
N ASN A 236 1.10 -34.87 -12.02
CA ASN A 236 2.02 -35.81 -11.35
C ASN A 236 3.39 -35.32 -10.87
N TYR A 237 3.46 -34.92 -9.59
CA TYR A 237 4.34 -35.50 -8.54
C TYR A 237 4.17 -34.71 -7.22
N ALA A 238 3.02 -34.82 -6.53
CA ALA A 238 2.86 -34.43 -5.11
C ALA A 238 1.48 -34.86 -4.55
N GLU A 239 1.04 -36.09 -4.77
CA GLU A 239 0.02 -36.67 -3.90
C GLU A 239 0.72 -37.15 -2.63
N ASN A 240 0.69 -36.36 -1.54
CA ASN A 240 0.73 -36.82 -0.13
C ASN A 240 0.87 -35.67 0.90
N VAL A 241 -0.08 -34.72 0.95
CA VAL A 241 -0.25 -33.87 2.16
C VAL A 241 -1.71 -33.72 2.61
N LEU A 242 -2.69 -34.36 1.96
CA LEU A 242 -4.10 -34.23 2.37
C LEU A 242 -4.84 -35.58 2.48
N ARG A 243 -4.30 -36.48 3.30
CA ARG A 243 -5.07 -37.54 3.97
C ARG A 243 -4.58 -37.75 5.40
N SER A 244 -4.80 -36.77 6.27
CA SER A 244 -4.75 -36.97 7.73
C SER A 244 -5.51 -35.89 8.50
N ILE A 245 -6.76 -35.58 8.12
CA ILE A 245 -7.65 -34.79 8.98
C ILE A 245 -9.06 -35.38 8.93
N VAL A 246 -9.26 -36.51 9.60
CA VAL A 246 -10.50 -36.87 10.32
C VAL A 246 -10.06 -37.69 11.53
N PHE A 247 -10.00 -37.05 12.70
CA PHE A 247 -10.79 -37.33 13.91
C PHE A 247 -10.74 -36.11 14.83
#